data_AF-A0A3N5YW09-F1
#
_entry.id   AF-A0A3N5YW09-F1
#
_cell.length_a   1.000
_cell.length_b   1.000
_cell.length_c   1.000
_cell.angle_alpha   90.00
_cell.angle_beta   90.00
_cell.angle_gamma   90.00
#
_symmetry.space_group_name_H-M   'P 1'
#
loop_
_entity.id
_entity.type
_entity.pdbx_description
1 polymer ?
#
loop_
_entity_poly.entity_id
_entity_poly.type
_entity_poly.pdbx_seq_one_letter_code
_entity_poly.pdbx_strand_id
1 'polypeptide(L)'
;GKVYWKKKKIQRDVAVAFLLDMSGSTADLIDKSRTPMEYDESIKYNFMKFVMQPRRRIIDLEKESVVLLMHAIDTLGDNYGIYGFSGHGRSKVQFLVIKELNEILTEKIKRRVDMIAPIHGTRMGPAIRHATTKLDACGSSLKLLFLVSDGYPQDSLYGYDDDDKEYAIHDTKMALLEASKKNITPFCLTVDSAGNDYLRTMCNDIGYEVLDNIEMLPHRLPMLYRKLSV
;
A
#
# COMPACT_ATOMS: atom_id res chain seq x y z
N GLY A 1 -7.80 10.59 50.06
CA GLY A 1 -6.51 10.25 49.43
C GLY A 1 -6.62 10.48 47.94
N LYS A 2 -5.63 11.13 47.31
CA LYS A 2 -5.60 11.30 45.84
C LYS A 2 -5.25 9.96 45.20
N VAL A 3 -6.18 9.39 44.43
CA VAL A 3 -5.98 8.16 43.67
C VAL A 3 -5.22 8.52 42.39
N TYR A 4 -3.96 8.10 42.29
CA TYR A 4 -3.17 8.23 41.07
C TYR A 4 -3.48 7.05 40.14
N TRP A 5 -4.23 7.29 39.08
CA TRP A 5 -4.45 6.31 38.03
C TRP A 5 -3.33 6.40 37.00
N LYS A 6 -2.29 5.58 37.15
CA LYS A 6 -1.26 5.42 36.12
C LYS A 6 -1.84 4.54 35.02
N LYS A 7 -2.27 5.15 33.90
CA LYS A 7 -2.63 4.41 32.68
C LYS A 7 -1.45 3.47 32.34
N LYS A 8 -1.66 2.16 32.45
CA LYS A 8 -0.77 1.16 31.86
C LYS A 8 -0.79 1.44 30.35
N LYS A 9 0.26 2.08 29.82
CA LYS A 9 0.46 2.18 28.36
C LYS A 9 0.56 0.74 27.88
N ILE A 10 -0.49 0.23 27.23
CA ILE A 10 -0.39 -1.00 26.45
C ILE A 10 0.70 -0.70 25.42
N GLN A 11 1.82 -1.42 25.51
CA GLN A 11 2.91 -1.26 24.58
C GLN A 11 2.42 -1.80 23.24
N ARG A 12 2.32 -0.92 22.23
CA ARG A 12 1.96 -1.32 20.88
C ARG A 12 3.07 -2.24 20.37
N ASP A 13 2.66 -3.37 19.80
CA ASP A 13 3.56 -4.37 19.25
C ASP A 13 3.07 -4.76 17.85
N VAL A 14 3.20 -3.80 16.95
CA VAL A 14 2.71 -3.85 15.58
C VAL A 14 3.90 -3.84 14.62
N ALA A 15 3.88 -4.76 13.65
CA ALA A 15 4.75 -4.73 12.48
C ALA A 15 3.89 -4.57 11.22
N VAL A 16 4.26 -3.65 10.33
CA VAL A 16 3.52 -3.42 9.08
C VAL A 16 4.44 -3.35 7.86
N ALA A 17 4.08 -4.02 6.78
CA ALA A 17 4.74 -3.86 5.48
C ALA A 17 3.81 -3.16 4.49
N PHE A 18 4.28 -2.08 3.88
CA PHE A 18 3.61 -1.44 2.76
C PHE A 18 4.28 -1.86 1.46
N LEU A 19 3.50 -2.48 0.57
CA LEU A 19 3.87 -2.82 -0.79
C LEU A 19 3.22 -1.81 -1.74
N LEU A 20 4.04 -0.97 -2.33
CA LEU A 20 3.64 0.04 -3.30
C LEU A 20 3.81 -0.53 -4.70
N ASP A 21 2.75 -0.49 -5.49
CA ASP A 21 2.89 -0.77 -6.92
C ASP A 21 3.74 0.33 -7.55
N MET A 22 4.74 -0.08 -8.33
CA MET A 22 5.59 0.81 -9.11
C MET A 22 5.51 0.43 -10.59
N SER A 23 4.37 -0.12 -11.01
CA SER A 23 4.11 -0.51 -12.38
C SER A 23 3.92 0.69 -13.31
N GLY A 24 3.87 0.43 -14.62
CA GLY A 24 3.77 1.43 -15.66
C GLY A 24 2.49 2.26 -15.59
N SER A 25 1.37 1.70 -15.07
CA SER A 25 0.12 2.45 -14.87
C SER A 25 0.30 3.62 -13.89
N THR A 26 1.22 3.50 -12.93
CA THR A 26 1.50 4.57 -11.97
C THR A 26 2.12 5.83 -12.63
N ALA A 27 2.55 5.73 -13.89
CA ALA A 27 3.00 6.87 -14.70
C ALA A 27 1.84 7.71 -15.26
N ASP A 28 0.61 7.20 -15.22
CA ASP A 28 -0.55 7.87 -15.77
C ASP A 28 -0.87 9.17 -15.02
N LEU A 29 -1.37 10.15 -15.77
CA LEU A 29 -1.77 11.45 -15.25
C LEU A 29 -3.15 11.34 -14.63
N ILE A 30 -3.33 11.97 -13.47
CA ILE A 30 -4.62 12.02 -12.81
C ILE A 30 -5.58 12.88 -13.65
N ASP A 31 -6.70 12.29 -14.06
CA ASP A 31 -7.74 13.01 -14.77
C ASP A 31 -8.56 13.88 -13.78
N LYS A 32 -8.48 15.20 -13.96
CA LYS A 32 -9.17 16.20 -13.11
C LYS A 32 -10.69 16.26 -13.35
N SER A 33 -11.24 15.40 -14.22
CA SER A 33 -12.66 15.42 -14.61
C SER A 33 -13.64 14.94 -13.53
N ARG A 34 -13.16 14.27 -12.47
CA ARG A 34 -14.00 13.88 -11.32
C ARG A 34 -13.96 14.98 -10.26
N THR A 35 -14.89 15.93 -10.34
CA THR A 35 -15.19 16.87 -9.22
C THR A 35 -15.54 16.08 -7.96
N PRO A 36 -14.91 16.35 -6.80
CA PRO A 36 -15.27 15.62 -5.60
C PRO A 36 -16.54 16.14 -4.92
N MET A 37 -17.28 15.18 -4.37
CA MET A 37 -18.35 15.33 -3.39
C MET A 37 -17.87 16.13 -2.15
N GLU A 38 -18.79 16.82 -1.46
CA GLU A 38 -18.51 17.79 -0.39
C GLU A 38 -17.54 17.28 0.70
N TYR A 39 -16.39 17.98 0.88
CA TYR A 39 -15.41 17.72 1.94
C TYR A 39 -15.47 18.74 3.09
N ASP A 40 -14.95 18.30 4.25
CA ASP A 40 -14.59 19.09 5.44
C ASP A 40 -13.72 20.33 5.11
N GLU A 41 -13.97 21.45 5.76
CA GLU A 41 -13.28 22.74 5.54
C GLU A 41 -11.75 22.68 5.74
N SER A 42 -11.25 21.82 6.63
CA SER A 42 -9.81 21.62 6.82
C SER A 42 -9.14 20.91 5.64
N ILE A 43 -9.88 20.05 4.94
CA ILE A 43 -9.43 19.33 3.75
C ILE A 43 -9.54 20.25 2.51
N LYS A 44 -10.53 21.14 2.46
CA LYS A 44 -10.71 22.12 1.36
C LYS A 44 -9.49 23.00 1.12
N TYR A 45 -8.79 23.44 2.17
CA TYR A 45 -7.60 24.29 2.01
C TYR A 45 -6.43 23.54 1.34
N ASN A 46 -6.17 22.30 1.75
CA ASN A 46 -5.17 21.45 1.12
C ASN A 46 -5.59 21.05 -0.30
N PHE A 47 -6.89 20.77 -0.50
CA PHE A 47 -7.48 20.48 -1.81
C PHE A 47 -7.37 21.66 -2.79
N MET A 48 -7.59 22.90 -2.34
CA MET A 48 -7.45 24.10 -3.19
C MET A 48 -5.99 24.32 -3.61
N LYS A 49 -5.04 24.16 -2.68
CA LYS A 49 -3.60 24.21 -2.98
C LYS A 49 -3.16 23.08 -3.92
N PHE A 50 -3.88 21.97 -3.89
CA PHE A 50 -3.69 20.78 -4.70
C PHE A 50 -4.24 20.93 -6.12
N VAL A 51 -5.44 21.50 -6.30
CA VAL A 51 -6.03 21.79 -7.64
C VAL A 51 -5.13 22.70 -8.48
N MET A 52 -4.40 23.61 -7.82
CA MET A 52 -3.44 24.52 -8.44
C MET A 52 -2.11 23.86 -8.86
N GLN A 53 -1.86 22.59 -8.53
CA GLN A 53 -0.64 21.88 -8.94
C GLN A 53 -0.70 21.48 -10.42
N PRO A 54 0.46 21.44 -11.11
CA PRO A 54 0.57 20.89 -12.47
C PRO A 54 0.08 19.43 -12.49
N ARG A 55 -0.21 18.88 -13.70
CA ARG A 55 -0.70 17.50 -13.84
C ARG A 55 0.19 16.53 -13.03
N ARG A 56 -0.40 15.90 -12.01
CA ARG A 56 0.26 14.96 -11.10
C ARG A 56 0.08 13.54 -11.63
N ARG A 57 1.11 12.70 -11.46
CA ARG A 57 1.01 11.27 -11.74
C ARG A 57 0.57 10.53 -10.48
N ILE A 58 0.04 9.32 -10.66
CA ILE A 58 -0.36 8.46 -9.55
C ILE A 58 0.82 8.19 -8.59
N ILE A 59 2.00 7.89 -9.15
CA ILE A 59 3.22 7.66 -8.36
C ILE A 59 3.62 8.87 -7.48
N ASP A 60 3.26 10.09 -7.89
CA ASP A 60 3.55 11.30 -7.09
C ASP A 60 2.63 11.35 -5.84
N LEU A 61 1.40 10.85 -5.93
CA LEU A 61 0.49 10.71 -4.79
C LEU A 61 0.89 9.56 -3.87
N GLU A 62 1.34 8.44 -4.43
CA GLU A 62 1.84 7.31 -3.62
C GLU A 62 3.05 7.74 -2.78
N LYS A 63 3.99 8.49 -3.38
CA LYS A 63 5.12 9.11 -2.65
C LYS A 63 4.65 10.00 -1.51
N GLU A 64 3.71 10.92 -1.78
CA GLU A 64 3.17 11.82 -0.75
C GLU A 64 2.51 11.03 0.39
N SER A 65 1.74 10.00 0.05
CA SER A 65 1.09 9.11 1.01
C SER A 65 2.09 8.39 1.90
N VAL A 66 3.17 7.89 1.31
CA VAL A 66 4.25 7.20 2.02
C VAL A 66 4.96 8.14 2.97
N VAL A 67 5.26 9.38 2.56
CA VAL A 67 5.89 10.37 3.44
C VAL A 67 5.02 10.68 4.66
N LEU A 68 3.72 10.94 4.45
CA LEU A 68 2.78 11.21 5.54
C LEU A 68 2.65 10.01 6.49
N LEU A 69 2.56 8.82 5.92
CA LEU A 69 2.47 7.56 6.65
C LEU A 69 3.73 7.29 7.48
N MET A 70 4.92 7.48 6.91
CA MET A 70 6.20 7.34 7.62
C MET A 70 6.24 8.22 8.86
N HIS A 71 5.86 9.49 8.73
CA HIS A 71 5.80 10.40 9.87
C HIS A 71 4.78 9.96 10.93
N ALA A 72 3.61 9.46 10.51
CA ALA A 72 2.58 8.98 11.43
C ALA A 72 3.03 7.73 12.19
N ILE A 73 3.61 6.74 11.52
CA ILE A 73 4.04 5.47 12.14
C ILE A 73 5.26 5.68 13.03
N ASP A 74 6.24 6.49 12.60
CA ASP A 74 7.43 6.81 13.39
C ASP A 74 7.05 7.50 14.72
N THR A 75 6.01 8.34 14.69
CA THR A 75 5.45 8.97 15.90
C THR A 75 4.77 7.97 16.83
N LEU A 76 4.17 6.89 16.29
CA LEU A 76 3.52 5.84 17.06
C LEU A 76 4.52 4.83 17.66
N GLY A 77 5.70 4.70 17.04
CA GLY A 77 6.76 3.78 17.46
C GLY A 77 6.54 2.34 17.03
N ASP A 78 5.70 2.11 16.01
CA ASP A 78 5.45 0.77 15.47
C ASP A 78 6.53 0.38 14.44
N ASN A 79 6.82 -0.91 14.29
CA ASN A 79 7.77 -1.40 13.30
C ASN A 79 7.16 -1.35 11.90
N TYR A 80 7.88 -0.82 10.91
CA TYR A 80 7.35 -0.74 9.56
C TYR A 80 8.39 -0.86 8.47
N GLY A 81 8.03 -1.54 7.39
CA GLY A 81 8.80 -1.63 6.15
C GLY A 81 8.05 -0.98 5.00
N ILE A 82 8.80 -0.38 4.09
CA ILE A 82 8.28 0.22 2.85
C ILE A 82 9.02 -0.40 1.69
N TYR A 83 8.24 -0.99 0.80
CA TYR A 83 8.73 -1.77 -0.31
C TYR A 83 7.99 -1.37 -1.57
N GLY A 84 8.72 -1.31 -2.68
CA GLY A 84 8.15 -1.17 -4.01
C GLY A 84 8.15 -2.51 -4.71
N PHE A 85 7.19 -2.74 -5.60
CA PHE A 85 7.24 -3.89 -6.50
C PHE A 85 6.89 -3.50 -7.92
N SER A 86 7.47 -4.24 -8.86
CA SER A 86 7.13 -4.18 -10.27
C SER A 86 7.57 -5.50 -10.90
N GLY A 87 7.24 -5.74 -12.16
CA GLY A 87 7.83 -6.86 -12.88
C GLY A 87 7.10 -7.25 -14.16
N HIS A 88 7.70 -8.17 -14.92
CA HIS A 88 7.10 -8.66 -16.17
C HIS A 88 7.42 -10.15 -16.35
N GLY A 89 6.39 -10.98 -16.20
CA GLY A 89 6.51 -12.44 -16.22
C GLY A 89 7.36 -13.02 -15.09
N ARG A 90 7.57 -14.35 -15.09
CA ARG A 90 8.31 -15.08 -14.02
C ARG A 90 9.75 -14.64 -13.78
N SER A 91 10.47 -14.23 -14.82
CA SER A 91 11.92 -14.02 -14.73
C SER A 91 12.32 -12.58 -14.41
N LYS A 92 11.36 -11.65 -14.34
CA LYS A 92 11.64 -10.23 -14.13
C LYS A 92 10.76 -9.65 -13.01
N VAL A 93 10.74 -10.30 -11.85
CA VAL A 93 10.13 -9.75 -10.63
C VAL A 93 11.10 -8.78 -9.98
N GLN A 94 10.64 -7.56 -9.69
CA GLN A 94 11.42 -6.55 -9.00
C GLN A 94 10.80 -6.28 -7.64
N PHE A 95 11.64 -6.35 -6.60
CA PHE A 95 11.28 -5.99 -5.23
C PHE A 95 12.28 -4.95 -4.74
N LEU A 96 11.82 -3.72 -4.53
CA LEU A 96 12.65 -2.60 -4.13
C LEU A 96 12.49 -2.34 -2.63
N VAL A 97 13.61 -2.34 -1.92
CA VAL A 97 13.62 -2.00 -0.49
C VAL A 97 13.83 -0.50 -0.34
N ILE A 98 12.77 0.23 -0.02
CA ILE A 98 12.85 1.66 0.31
C ILE A 98 13.26 1.80 1.78
N LYS A 99 12.63 1.02 2.67
CA LYS A 99 12.96 0.94 4.09
C LYS A 99 12.72 -0.48 4.61
N GLU A 100 13.71 -1.08 5.27
CA GLU A 100 13.51 -2.35 5.99
C GLU A 100 12.69 -2.17 7.28
N LEU A 101 12.00 -3.24 7.71
CA LEU A 101 11.15 -3.25 8.93
C LEU A 101 11.87 -2.68 10.17
N ASN A 102 13.12 -3.08 10.36
CA ASN A 102 13.94 -2.71 11.52
C ASN A 102 14.91 -1.54 11.22
N GLU A 103 14.81 -0.91 10.05
CA GLU A 103 15.65 0.24 9.71
C GLU A 103 15.14 1.49 10.42
N ILE A 104 16.02 2.27 11.06
CA ILE A 104 15.64 3.55 11.66
C ILE A 104 15.40 4.56 10.54
N LEU A 105 14.34 5.37 10.66
CA LEU A 105 14.06 6.42 9.69
C LEU A 105 15.20 7.46 9.67
N THR A 106 15.77 7.69 8.49
CA THR A 106 16.86 8.64 8.26
C THR A 106 16.60 9.46 7.01
N GLU A 107 17.32 10.57 6.84
CA GLU A 107 17.29 11.36 5.60
C GLU A 107 17.66 10.54 4.35
N LYS A 108 18.48 9.49 4.50
CA LYS A 108 18.80 8.58 3.39
C LYS A 108 17.58 7.82 2.91
N ILE A 109 16.71 7.37 3.81
CA ILE A 109 15.45 6.68 3.45
C ILE A 109 14.50 7.66 2.76
N LYS A 110 14.38 8.89 3.25
CA LYS A 110 13.56 9.93 2.59
C LYS A 110 14.01 10.14 1.13
N ARG A 111 15.32 10.21 0.88
CA ARG A 111 15.86 10.28 -0.49
C ARG A 111 15.54 9.04 -1.35
N ARG A 112 15.44 7.85 -0.76
CA ARG A 112 15.00 6.65 -1.50
C ARG A 112 13.53 6.77 -1.93
N VAL A 113 12.68 7.37 -1.08
CA VAL A 113 11.28 7.68 -1.44
C VAL A 113 11.22 8.63 -2.63
N ASP A 114 12.07 9.67 -2.65
CA ASP A 114 12.13 10.61 -3.79
C ASP A 114 12.49 9.92 -5.12
N MET A 115 13.28 8.83 -5.04
CA MET A 115 13.72 8.04 -6.19
C MET A 115 12.69 7.01 -6.69
N ILE A 116 11.55 6.84 -6.00
CA ILE A 116 10.46 5.98 -6.49
C ILE A 116 10.04 6.48 -7.88
N ALA A 117 9.96 5.59 -8.86
CA ALA A 117 9.54 5.92 -10.22
C ALA A 117 8.80 4.72 -10.82
N PRO A 118 7.87 4.94 -11.76
CA PRO A 118 7.23 3.85 -12.50
C PRO A 118 8.26 3.01 -13.25
N ILE A 119 8.10 1.69 -13.24
CA ILE A 119 9.03 0.73 -13.83
C ILE A 119 8.35 -0.07 -14.95
N HIS A 120 7.80 -1.26 -14.67
CA HIS A 120 7.30 -2.22 -15.66
C HIS A 120 5.91 -2.75 -15.26
N GLY A 121 5.57 -4.04 -15.36
CA GLY A 121 4.22 -4.54 -15.04
C GLY A 121 3.96 -4.79 -13.54
N THR A 122 2.81 -5.37 -13.23
CA THR A 122 2.24 -5.49 -11.87
C THR A 122 2.27 -6.93 -11.35
N ARG A 123 3.45 -7.44 -10.99
CA ARG A 123 3.61 -8.84 -10.52
C ARG A 123 3.50 -8.97 -8.99
N MET A 124 2.27 -8.99 -8.48
CA MET A 124 1.96 -8.89 -7.04
C MET A 124 2.32 -10.14 -6.21
N GLY A 125 1.97 -11.35 -6.67
CA GLY A 125 2.09 -12.58 -5.88
C GLY A 125 3.49 -12.82 -5.27
N PRO A 126 4.57 -12.80 -6.06
CA PRO A 126 5.94 -12.90 -5.54
C PRO A 126 6.31 -11.80 -4.53
N ALA A 127 5.88 -10.55 -4.76
CA ALA A 127 6.15 -9.43 -3.86
C ALA A 127 5.45 -9.62 -2.51
N ILE A 128 4.17 -10.05 -2.53
CA ILE A 128 3.40 -10.39 -1.32
C ILE A 128 4.08 -11.51 -0.53
N ARG A 129 4.53 -12.58 -1.20
CA ARG A 129 5.24 -13.69 -0.53
C ARG A 129 6.57 -13.25 0.09
N HIS A 130 7.30 -12.35 -0.58
CA HIS A 130 8.56 -11.83 -0.06
C HIS A 130 8.34 -10.94 1.17
N ALA A 131 7.37 -10.02 1.12
CA ALA A 131 7.00 -9.18 2.27
C ALA A 131 6.44 -10.02 3.43
N THR A 132 5.63 -11.03 3.12
CA THR A 132 5.12 -12.02 4.09
C THR A 132 6.28 -12.70 4.81
N THR A 133 7.31 -13.14 4.10
CA THR A 133 8.50 -13.76 4.73
C THR A 133 9.22 -12.80 5.67
N LYS A 134 9.33 -11.51 5.30
CA LYS A 134 9.93 -10.47 6.16
C LYS A 134 9.11 -10.22 7.42
N LEU A 135 7.78 -10.12 7.32
CA LEU A 135 6.87 -9.94 8.46
C LEU A 135 6.82 -11.17 9.36
N ASP A 136 6.84 -12.36 8.78
CA ASP A 136 6.81 -13.63 9.52
C ASP A 136 8.01 -13.77 10.45
N ALA A 137 9.19 -13.30 10.01
CA ALA A 137 10.40 -13.23 10.80
C ALA A 137 10.36 -12.20 11.96
N CYS A 138 9.35 -11.31 12.00
CA CYS A 138 9.17 -10.37 13.11
C CYS A 138 8.46 -11.03 14.29
N GLY A 139 8.87 -10.66 15.51
CA GLY A 139 8.26 -11.12 16.76
C GLY A 139 6.98 -10.39 17.18
N SER A 140 6.49 -9.44 16.37
CA SER A 140 5.32 -8.64 16.72
C SER A 140 4.02 -9.45 16.70
N SER A 141 3.19 -9.19 17.71
CA SER A 141 1.88 -9.84 17.91
C SER A 141 0.85 -9.46 16.85
N LEU A 142 0.87 -8.21 16.36
CA LEU A 142 0.05 -7.79 15.22
C LEU A 142 0.94 -7.55 14.00
N LYS A 143 0.64 -8.24 12.90
CA LYS A 143 1.36 -8.12 11.62
C LYS A 143 0.39 -7.72 10.52
N LEU A 144 0.66 -6.61 9.85
CA LEU A 144 -0.19 -6.08 8.77
C LEU A 144 0.58 -6.04 7.46
N LEU A 145 -0.05 -6.42 6.36
CA LEU A 145 0.49 -6.27 5.00
C LEU A 145 -0.46 -5.40 4.20
N PHE A 146 -0.02 -4.20 3.84
CA PHE A 146 -0.77 -3.30 2.95
C PHE A 146 -0.27 -3.46 1.52
N LEU A 147 -1.17 -3.80 0.62
CA LEU A 147 -0.94 -3.72 -0.83
C LEU A 147 -1.61 -2.44 -1.33
N VAL A 148 -0.83 -1.50 -1.86
CA VAL A 148 -1.30 -0.25 -2.47
C VAL A 148 -1.03 -0.34 -3.96
N SER A 149 -2.08 -0.36 -4.78
CA SER A 149 -1.96 -0.57 -6.22
C SER A 149 -3.07 0.13 -6.98
N ASP A 150 -2.73 0.85 -8.03
CA ASP A 150 -3.69 1.44 -8.97
C ASP A 150 -4.15 0.45 -10.06
N GLY A 151 -3.43 -0.67 -10.20
CA GLY A 151 -3.59 -1.58 -11.31
C GLY A 151 -4.10 -2.98 -10.98
N TYR A 152 -4.47 -3.66 -12.06
CA TYR A 152 -4.87 -5.05 -12.11
C TYR A 152 -3.64 -5.98 -12.03
N PRO A 153 -3.68 -7.14 -11.33
CA PRO A 153 -2.56 -8.07 -11.29
C PRO A 153 -2.16 -8.60 -12.68
N GLN A 154 -0.89 -8.56 -13.03
CA GLN A 154 -0.40 -9.01 -14.35
C GLN A 154 0.58 -10.18 -14.23
N ASP A 155 0.44 -11.16 -15.13
CA ASP A 155 1.45 -12.20 -15.36
C ASP A 155 1.45 -12.66 -16.82
N SER A 156 2.17 -11.92 -17.67
CA SER A 156 2.25 -12.11 -19.13
C SER A 156 2.82 -13.47 -19.60
N LEU A 157 3.22 -14.38 -18.71
CA LEU A 157 3.83 -15.67 -19.07
C LEU A 157 3.08 -16.89 -18.54
N TYR A 158 1.91 -16.71 -17.92
CA TYR A 158 1.14 -17.81 -17.31
C TYR A 158 -0.33 -17.88 -17.77
N GLY A 159 -0.78 -16.92 -18.57
CA GLY A 159 -2.07 -16.97 -19.24
C GLY A 159 -2.07 -17.92 -20.44
N TYR A 160 -3.26 -18.33 -20.89
CA TYR A 160 -3.43 -19.06 -22.17
C TYR A 160 -2.89 -18.25 -23.36
N ASP A 161 -2.99 -16.92 -23.26
CA ASP A 161 -2.36 -15.91 -24.10
C ASP A 161 -1.90 -14.72 -23.24
N ASP A 162 -1.27 -13.70 -23.86
CA ASP A 162 -0.73 -12.52 -23.16
C ASP A 162 -1.84 -11.67 -22.48
N ASP A 163 -3.11 -11.90 -22.82
CA ASP A 163 -4.28 -11.17 -22.31
C ASP A 163 -5.05 -11.94 -21.22
N ASP A 164 -4.73 -13.21 -20.98
CA ASP A 164 -5.33 -14.01 -19.91
C ASP A 164 -4.83 -13.56 -18.53
N LYS A 165 -5.76 -12.96 -17.82
CA LYS A 165 -5.62 -12.27 -16.56
C LYS A 165 -6.00 -13.13 -15.35
N GLU A 166 -6.64 -14.28 -15.57
CA GLU A 166 -7.23 -15.10 -14.52
C GLU A 166 -6.15 -15.69 -13.61
N TYR A 167 -5.04 -16.17 -14.20
CA TYR A 167 -3.92 -16.71 -13.43
C TYR A 167 -3.35 -15.70 -12.43
N ALA A 168 -3.13 -14.45 -12.87
CA ALA A 168 -2.53 -13.42 -12.02
C ALA A 168 -3.43 -13.05 -10.83
N ILE A 169 -4.76 -13.02 -11.03
CA ILE A 169 -5.72 -12.84 -9.94
C ILE A 169 -5.60 -13.99 -8.93
N HIS A 170 -5.65 -15.24 -9.41
CA HIS A 170 -5.64 -16.41 -8.53
C HIS A 170 -4.31 -16.57 -7.80
N ASP A 171 -3.18 -16.31 -8.45
CA ASP A 171 -1.88 -16.30 -7.78
C ASP A 171 -1.79 -15.22 -6.70
N THR A 172 -2.31 -14.02 -6.97
CA THR A 172 -2.36 -12.94 -5.98
C THR A 172 -3.26 -13.32 -4.80
N LYS A 173 -4.44 -13.89 -5.06
CA LYS A 173 -5.33 -14.45 -4.04
C LYS A 173 -4.61 -15.47 -3.17
N MET A 174 -3.91 -16.43 -3.79
CA MET A 174 -3.16 -17.44 -3.05
C MET A 174 -2.06 -16.83 -2.19
N ALA A 175 -1.33 -15.85 -2.70
CA ALA A 175 -0.30 -15.15 -1.93
C ALA A 175 -0.87 -14.40 -0.71
N LEU A 176 -2.05 -13.77 -0.84
CA LEU A 176 -2.73 -13.12 0.29
C LEU A 176 -3.23 -14.16 1.32
N LEU A 177 -3.78 -15.29 0.87
CA LEU A 177 -4.19 -16.38 1.76
C LEU A 177 -3.00 -17.02 2.50
N GLU A 178 -1.85 -17.15 1.84
CA GLU A 178 -0.59 -17.59 2.46
C GLU A 178 -0.14 -16.63 3.58
N ALA A 179 -0.31 -15.31 3.39
CA ALA A 179 -0.05 -14.32 4.44
C ALA A 179 -1.00 -14.51 5.64
N SER A 180 -2.31 -14.66 5.38
CA SER A 180 -3.32 -14.91 6.41
C SER A 180 -3.02 -16.17 7.23
N LYS A 181 -2.57 -17.26 6.57
CA LYS A 181 -2.16 -18.51 7.25
C LYS A 181 -0.98 -18.33 8.21
N LYS A 182 -0.20 -17.26 8.06
CA LYS A 182 0.92 -16.90 8.94
C LYS A 182 0.56 -15.85 9.99
N ASN A 183 -0.75 -15.65 10.25
CA ASN A 183 -1.26 -14.62 11.16
C ASN A 183 -0.82 -13.20 10.77
N ILE A 184 -0.65 -12.96 9.47
CA ILE A 184 -0.43 -11.63 8.91
C ILE A 184 -1.76 -11.21 8.29
N THR A 185 -2.27 -10.03 8.64
CA THR A 185 -3.52 -9.50 8.07
C THR A 185 -3.21 -8.71 6.80
N PRO A 186 -3.50 -9.26 5.60
CA PRO A 186 -3.42 -8.49 4.38
C PRO A 186 -4.57 -7.48 4.27
N PHE A 187 -4.28 -6.33 3.67
CA PHE A 187 -5.25 -5.32 3.29
C PHE A 187 -4.90 -4.71 1.93
N CYS A 188 -5.85 -4.66 0.99
CA CYS A 188 -5.62 -4.09 -0.33
C CYS A 188 -6.28 -2.71 -0.45
N LEU A 189 -5.54 -1.72 -0.94
CA LEU A 189 -6.03 -0.38 -1.21
C LEU A 189 -5.79 -0.05 -2.69
N THR A 190 -6.86 0.29 -3.39
CA THR A 190 -6.80 0.53 -4.84
C THR A 190 -7.71 1.66 -5.27
N VAL A 191 -7.51 2.17 -6.47
CA VAL A 191 -8.32 3.23 -7.11
C VAL A 191 -9.03 2.75 -8.37
N ASP A 192 -8.86 1.47 -8.72
CA ASP A 192 -9.51 0.91 -9.89
C ASP A 192 -11.01 0.68 -9.62
N SER A 193 -11.80 1.70 -9.95
CA SER A 193 -13.27 1.65 -9.88
C SER A 193 -13.88 0.59 -10.82
N ALA A 194 -13.19 0.22 -11.90
CA ALA A 194 -13.60 -0.88 -12.78
C ALA A 194 -13.24 -2.25 -12.17
N GLY A 195 -12.45 -2.25 -11.10
CA GLY A 195 -11.89 -3.46 -10.51
C GLY A 195 -12.76 -4.24 -9.54
N ASN A 196 -13.99 -3.78 -9.28
CA ASN A 196 -14.86 -4.41 -8.29
C ASN A 196 -15.03 -5.93 -8.46
N ASP A 197 -15.11 -6.43 -9.69
CA ASP A 197 -15.34 -7.87 -9.93
C ASP A 197 -14.09 -8.72 -9.67
N TYR A 198 -12.92 -8.27 -10.13
CA TYR A 198 -11.68 -9.01 -9.87
C TYR A 198 -11.23 -8.88 -8.42
N LEU A 199 -11.42 -7.71 -7.79
CA LEU A 199 -11.08 -7.48 -6.39
C LEU A 199 -11.91 -8.37 -5.47
N ARG A 200 -13.20 -8.57 -5.77
CA ARG A 200 -14.03 -9.55 -5.04
C ARG A 200 -13.45 -10.96 -5.13
N THR A 201 -13.00 -11.36 -6.32
CA THR A 201 -12.39 -12.68 -6.52
C THR A 201 -11.05 -12.81 -5.79
N MET A 202 -10.20 -11.80 -5.94
CA MET A 202 -8.82 -11.72 -5.43
C MET A 202 -8.77 -11.61 -3.90
N CYS A 203 -9.59 -10.73 -3.35
CA CYS A 203 -9.63 -10.39 -1.93
C CYS A 203 -10.82 -11.05 -1.21
N ASN A 204 -11.33 -12.17 -1.73
CA ASN A 204 -12.35 -12.93 -1.01
C ASN A 204 -11.83 -13.27 0.40
N ASP A 205 -12.58 -12.89 1.43
CA ASP A 205 -12.20 -13.02 2.85
C ASP A 205 -10.98 -12.19 3.30
N ILE A 206 -10.55 -11.22 2.50
CA ILE A 206 -9.45 -10.29 2.77
C ILE A 206 -9.99 -8.85 2.74
N GLY A 207 -9.52 -8.01 3.66
CA GLY A 207 -9.93 -6.60 3.68
C GLY A 207 -9.44 -5.86 2.43
N TYR A 208 -10.32 -5.13 1.77
CA TYR A 208 -9.93 -4.20 0.72
C TYR A 208 -10.78 -2.93 0.74
N GLU A 209 -10.24 -1.86 0.15
CA GLU A 209 -10.96 -0.62 -0.10
C GLU A 209 -10.62 -0.09 -1.51
N VAL A 210 -11.67 0.30 -2.24
CA VAL A 210 -11.57 1.00 -3.53
C VAL A 210 -11.84 2.48 -3.28
N LEU A 211 -10.87 3.33 -3.60
CA LEU A 211 -11.01 4.78 -3.52
C LEU A 211 -11.64 5.30 -4.81
N ASP A 212 -12.69 6.11 -4.67
CA ASP A 212 -13.32 6.77 -5.82
C ASP A 212 -12.41 7.81 -6.49
N ASN A 213 -11.44 8.32 -5.72
CA ASN A 213 -10.44 9.29 -6.14
C ASN A 213 -9.07 8.97 -5.51
N ILE A 214 -8.05 8.74 -6.35
CA ILE A 214 -6.65 8.50 -5.96
C ILE A 214 -6.07 9.65 -5.13
N GLU A 215 -6.55 10.87 -5.30
CA GLU A 215 -6.10 12.04 -4.55
C GLU A 215 -6.41 11.92 -3.04
N MET A 216 -7.32 11.01 -2.65
CA MET A 216 -7.60 10.72 -1.25
C MET A 216 -6.53 9.83 -0.61
N LEU A 217 -5.68 9.15 -1.39
CA LEU A 217 -4.71 8.17 -0.89
C LEU A 217 -3.82 8.72 0.25
N PRO A 218 -3.26 9.95 0.16
CA PRO A 218 -2.37 10.46 1.21
C PRO A 218 -3.06 10.67 2.55
N HIS A 219 -4.36 10.97 2.54
CA HIS A 219 -5.15 11.12 3.75
C HIS A 219 -5.71 9.78 4.24
N ARG A 220 -6.11 8.91 3.31
CA ARG A 220 -6.84 7.69 3.62
C ARG A 220 -5.94 6.57 4.14
N LEU A 221 -4.73 6.43 3.59
CA LEU A 221 -3.80 5.37 3.99
C LEU A 221 -3.41 5.45 5.48
N PRO A 222 -3.04 6.63 6.06
CA PRO A 222 -2.81 6.73 7.50
C PRO A 222 -4.05 6.44 8.36
N MET A 223 -5.25 6.82 7.90
CA MET A 223 -6.50 6.52 8.61
C MET A 223 -6.79 5.02 8.65
N LEU A 224 -6.61 4.33 7.53
CA LEU A 224 -6.78 2.87 7.43
C LEU A 224 -5.80 2.13 8.32
N TYR A 225 -4.52 2.53 8.29
CA TYR A 225 -3.52 1.97 9.19
C TYR A 225 -3.93 2.12 10.66
N ARG A 226 -4.37 3.31 11.07
CA ARG A 226 -4.83 3.54 12.45
C ARG A 226 -6.04 2.68 12.83
N LYS A 227 -6.96 2.45 11.89
CA LYS A 227 -8.16 1.61 12.10
C LYS A 227 -7.82 0.13 12.22
N LEU A 228 -6.79 -0.36 11.53
CA LEU A 228 -6.40 -1.77 11.52
C LEU A 228 -5.34 -2.14 12.56
N SER A 229 -4.71 -1.15 13.20
CA SER A 229 -3.65 -1.33 14.20
C SER A 229 -4.11 -1.08 15.65
N VAL A 230 -5.41 -1.20 15.91
CA VAL A 230 -6.03 -1.06 17.24
C VAL A 230 -6.24 -2.40 17.93
#